data_AF-A0AAW0M6K0-F1
#
_entry.id   AF-A0AAW0M6K0-F1
#
_cell.length_a   1.000
_cell.length_b   1.000
_cell.length_c   1.000
_cell.angle_alpha   90.00
_cell.angle_beta   90.00
_cell.angle_gamma   90.00
#
_symmetry.space_group_name_H-M   'P 1'
#
loop_
_entity.id
_entity.type
_entity.pdbx_description
1 polymer ?
#
loop_
_entity_poly.entity_id
_entity_poly.type
_entity_poly.pdbx_seq_one_letter_code
_entity_poly.pdbx_strand_id
1 'polypeptide(L)' 'MMPFGVGRRICPGSGLAMLHLEYFVANLVWSFEWKAVEGGDVDLTEKQEFTMVMKNPLKAHLSLRL' A
#
# COMPACT_ATOMS: atom_id res chain seq x y z
N MET A 1 7.68 10.57 11.83
CA MET A 1 6.84 9.37 12.06
C MET A 1 7.77 8.15 12.13
N MET A 2 7.54 7.21 13.05
CA MET A 2 8.37 6.00 13.21
C MET A 2 7.48 4.75 13.01
N PRO A 3 7.13 4.40 11.76
CA PRO A 3 6.11 3.36 11.48
C PRO A 3 6.53 1.97 11.96
N PHE A 4 7.84 1.74 12.13
CA PHE A 4 8.40 0.48 12.61
C PHE A 4 8.96 0.56 14.04
N GLY A 5 8.77 1.69 14.73
CA GLY A 5 9.38 1.97 16.03
C GLY A 5 10.89 2.25 15.94
N VAL A 6 11.56 2.29 17.11
CA VAL A 6 12.99 2.55 17.25
C VAL A 6 13.55 1.90 18.53
N GLY A 7 14.86 1.65 18.58
CA GLY A 7 15.54 1.12 19.77
C GLY A 7 15.40 -0.38 19.95
N ARG A 8 15.51 -0.86 21.20
CA ARG A 8 15.60 -2.31 21.53
C ARG A 8 14.36 -3.14 21.17
N ARG A 9 13.22 -2.50 20.91
CA ARG A 9 11.95 -3.15 20.53
C ARG A 9 11.44 -2.66 19.17
N ILE A 10 12.35 -2.23 18.30
CA ILE A 10 12.02 -1.92 16.90
C ILE A 10 11.44 -3.16 16.21
N CYS A 11 10.55 -2.96 15.23
CA CYS A 11 10.03 -4.04 14.40
C CYS A 11 11.21 -4.81 13.76
N PRO A 12 11.37 -6.10 14.06
CA PRO A 12 12.46 -6.90 13.51
C PRO A 12 12.34 -7.09 11.99
N GLY A 13 11.14 -6.89 11.43
CA GLY A 13 10.87 -6.98 10.00
C GLY A 13 11.05 -5.68 9.21
N SER A 14 11.52 -4.59 9.83
CA SER A 14 11.59 -3.25 9.18
C SER A 14 12.38 -3.26 7.86
N GLY A 15 13.57 -3.88 7.83
CA GLY A 15 14.37 -3.98 6.61
C GLY A 15 13.71 -4.80 5.50
N LEU A 16 13.11 -5.94 5.86
CA LEU A 16 12.40 -6.80 4.90
C LEU A 16 11.13 -6.11 4.36
N ALA A 17 10.40 -5.40 5.22
CA ALA A 17 9.22 -4.64 4.82
C ALA A 17 9.58 -3.56 3.80
N MET A 18 10.66 -2.81 4.02
CA MET A 18 11.14 -1.80 3.06
C MET A 18 11.54 -2.43 1.72
N LEU A 19 12.32 -3.52 1.76
CA LEU A 19 12.71 -4.25 0.54
C LEU A 19 11.48 -4.69 -0.27
N HIS A 20 10.47 -5.27 0.39
CA HIS A 20 9.24 -5.70 -0.27
C HIS A 20 8.45 -4.51 -0.83
N LEU A 21 8.26 -3.45 -0.05
CA LEU A 21 7.52 -2.27 -0.51
C LEU A 21 8.17 -1.65 -1.75
N GLU A 22 9.49 -1.44 -1.71
CA GLU A 22 10.24 -0.90 -2.84
C GLU A 22 10.11 -1.78 -4.07
N TYR A 23 10.33 -3.10 -3.92
CA TYR A 23 10.25 -4.04 -5.04
C TYR A 23 8.85 -4.10 -5.65
N PHE A 24 7.81 -4.30 -4.84
CA PHE A 24 6.45 -4.45 -5.35
C PHE A 24 5.91 -3.16 -5.95
N VAL A 25 6.07 -2.03 -5.25
CA VAL A 25 5.55 -0.75 -5.74
C VAL A 25 6.27 -0.33 -7.02
N ALA A 26 7.59 -0.51 -7.11
CA ALA A 26 8.34 -0.20 -8.33
C ALA A 26 7.83 -1.02 -9.52
N ASN A 27 7.66 -2.33 -9.37
CA ASN A 27 7.18 -3.20 -10.46
C ASN A 27 5.73 -2.89 -10.85
N LEU A 28 4.86 -2.59 -9.88
CA LEU A 28 3.46 -2.26 -10.11
C LEU A 28 3.27 -0.93 -10.84
N VAL A 29 4.07 0.09 -10.49
CA VAL A 29 4.04 1.39 -11.15
C VAL A 29 4.74 1.35 -12.50
N TRP A 30 5.76 0.52 -12.65
CA TRP A 30 6.46 0.34 -13.93
C TRP A 30 5.59 -0.36 -14.96
N SER A 31 4.96 -1.47 -14.57
CA SER A 31 4.28 -2.38 -15.51
C SER A 31 2.84 -2.00 -15.84
N PHE A 32 2.18 -1.18 -15.02
CA PHE A 32 0.74 -0.92 -15.16
C PHE A 32 0.40 0.57 -15.15
N GLU A 33 -0.60 0.93 -15.95
CA GLU A 33 -1.38 2.14 -15.79
C GLU A 33 -2.56 1.85 -14.83
N TRP A 34 -2.74 2.72 -13.84
CA TRP A 34 -3.75 2.57 -12.80
C TRP A 34 -4.88 3.57 -13.02
N LYS A 35 -6.12 3.08 -13.10
CA LYS A 35 -7.32 3.91 -13.23
C LYS A 35 -8.31 3.57 -12.13
N ALA A 36 -9.02 4.59 -11.64
CA ALA A 36 -10.14 4.38 -10.73
C ALA A 36 -11.26 3.60 -11.44
N VAL A 37 -12.05 2.85 -10.67
CA VAL A 37 -13.24 2.17 -11.18
C VAL A 37 -14.29 3.22 -11.58
N GLU A 38 -15.00 3.00 -12.69
CA GLU A 38 -16.00 3.95 -13.20
C GLU A 38 -16.98 4.39 -12.10
N GLY A 39 -17.15 5.72 -11.96
CA GLY A 39 -18.04 6.32 -10.97
C GLY A 39 -17.50 6.38 -9.54
N GLY A 40 -16.24 6.00 -9.29
CA GLY A 40 -15.63 6.04 -7.96
C GLY A 40 -14.41 6.97 -7.87
N ASP A 41 -14.38 7.83 -6.84
CA ASP A 41 -13.14 8.43 -6.35
C ASP A 41 -12.41 7.43 -5.43
N VAL A 42 -11.12 7.64 -5.19
CA VAL A 42 -10.33 6.79 -4.29
C VAL A 42 -10.71 7.09 -2.84
N ASP A 43 -11.51 6.22 -2.23
CA ASP A 43 -11.87 6.32 -0.82
C ASP A 43 -10.74 5.79 0.09
N LEU A 44 -10.06 6.71 0.78
CA LEU A 44 -9.01 6.40 1.76
C LEU A 44 -9.51 6.42 3.21
N THR A 45 -10.83 6.46 3.44
CA THR A 45 -11.37 6.41 4.80
C THR A 45 -10.95 5.12 5.49
N GLU A 46 -10.54 5.24 6.75
CA GLU A 46 -10.03 4.13 7.55
C GLU A 46 -11.04 3.68 8.59
N LYS A 47 -10.91 2.42 9.02
CA LYS A 47 -11.53 1.90 10.23
C LYS A 47 -10.46 1.23 11.08
N GLN A 48 -10.62 1.34 12.39
CA GLN A 48 -9.75 0.68 13.35
C GLN A 48 -10.24 -0.74 13.60
N GLU A 49 -9.37 -1.71 13.36
CA GLU A 49 -9.54 -3.10 13.79
C GLU A 49 -8.34 -3.48 14.67
N PHE A 50 -7.78 -4.69 14.51
CA PHE A 50 -6.48 -5.03 15.10
C PHE A 50 -5.35 -4.15 14.54
N THR A 51 -5.46 -3.74 13.27
CA THR A 51 -4.65 -2.71 12.62
C THR A 51 -5.57 -1.65 12.01
N MET A 52 -5.01 -0.52 11.56
CA MET A 52 -5.74 0.40 10.69
C MET A 52 -5.92 -0.25 9.32
N VAL A 53 -7.16 -0.32 8.85
CA VAL A 53 -7.51 -0.90 7.55
C VAL A 53 -8.40 0.05 6.77
N MET A 54 -8.43 -0.06 5.44
CA MET A 54 -9.37 0.69 4.62
C MET A 54 -10.80 0.30 5.00
N LYS A 55 -11.66 1.29 5.19
CA LYS A 55 -13.08 1.10 5.48
C LYS A 55 -13.76 0.32 4.36
N ASN A 56 -13.43 0.70 3.12
CA ASN A 56 -13.85 0.05 1.89
C ASN A 56 -12.61 -0.49 1.15
N PRO A 57 -12.56 -1.77 0.74
CA PRO A 57 -11.41 -2.30 0.01
C PRO A 57 -11.11 -1.51 -1.28
N LEU A 58 -9.84 -1.20 -1.52
CA LEU A 58 -9.40 -0.53 -2.74
C LEU A 58 -9.74 -1.36 -3.99
N LYS A 59 -10.29 -0.71 -5.01
CA LYS A 59 -10.53 -1.28 -6.33
C LYS A 59 -9.86 -0.42 -7.37
N ALA A 60 -9.24 -1.05 -8.38
CA ALA A 60 -8.58 -0.37 -9.48
C ALA A 60 -8.75 -1.16 -10.78
N HIS A 61 -8.81 -0.43 -11.90
CA HIS A 61 -8.60 -1.00 -13.22
C HIS A 61 -7.11 -0.89 -13.58
N LEU A 62 -6.52 -2.03 -13.93
CA LEU A 62 -5.12 -2.13 -14.34
C LEU A 62 -5.05 -2.46 -15.82
N SER A 63 -4.27 -1.68 -16.56
CA SER A 63 -3.86 -2.01 -17.93
C SER A 63 -2.34 -2.03 -18.02
N LEU A 64 -1.78 -2.91 -18.86
CA LEU A 64 -0.34 -2.92 -19.08
C LEU A 64 0.10 -1.57 -19.66
N ARG A 65 1.20 -1.03 -19.13
CA ARG A 65 1.85 0.15 -19.66
C ARG A 65 2.71 -0.29 -20.85
N LEU A 66 2.24 0.03 -22.06
CA LEU A 66 2.98 -0.15 -23.32
C LEU A 66 3.97 1.00 -23.53
#